data_AF-A0A0R8P1Z7-F1
#
_entry.id   AF-A0A0R8P1Z7-F1
#
_cell.length_a   1.000
_cell.length_b   1.000
_cell.length_c   1.000
_cell.angle_alpha   90.00
_cell.angle_beta   90.00
_cell.angle_gamma   90.00
#
_symmetry.space_group_name_H-M   'P 1'
#
loop_
_entity.id
_entity.type
_entity.pdbx_description
1 polymer ?
#
loop_
_entity_poly.entity_id
_entity_poly.type
_entity_poly.pdbx_seq_one_letter_code
_entity_poly.pdbx_strand_id
1 'polypeptide(L)'
;MKNFITLCVIAAAFCIVQNQAKITAEQQKTFKQRSEECKTETKVDPQLIENVKKGEAVSSDDFKAYAICLTKRLQLLNDAGDVNMEKALSLLPAGEDKAAAQKSLEKCQNIKVDELNNTKFLRSLCIYKEFKGIL
;
A
#
# COMPACT_ATOMS: atom_id res chain seq x y z
N MET A 1 7.09 -33.51 38.57
CA MET A 1 7.25 -32.04 38.48
C MET A 1 8.46 -31.74 37.61
N LYS A 2 8.19 -31.06 36.50
CA LYS A 2 9.04 -30.21 35.65
C LYS A 2 10.25 -30.83 34.93
N ASN A 3 10.12 -30.81 33.60
CA ASN A 3 10.88 -31.53 32.59
C ASN A 3 12.33 -31.06 32.40
N PHE A 4 13.08 -32.06 31.96
CA PHE A 4 14.46 -32.12 31.53
C PHE A 4 14.90 -31.06 30.51
N ILE A 5 16.13 -30.62 30.77
CA ILE A 5 17.14 -30.11 29.83
C ILE A 5 17.18 -31.00 28.58
N THR A 6 16.96 -30.41 27.39
CA THR A 6 17.51 -30.96 26.14
C THR A 6 17.95 -29.82 25.22
N LEU A 7 19.25 -29.57 25.27
CA LEU A 7 20.05 -28.89 24.26
C LEU A 7 20.13 -29.81 23.03
N CYS A 8 19.33 -29.53 21.99
CA CYS A 8 19.47 -30.20 20.69
C CYS A 8 19.83 -29.17 19.61
N VAL A 9 21.11 -29.18 19.28
CA VAL A 9 21.65 -28.74 18.00
C VAL A 9 20.91 -29.48 16.89
N ILE A 10 20.00 -28.80 16.20
CA ILE A 10 19.50 -29.23 14.89
C ILE A 10 19.60 -28.01 13.97
N ALA A 11 20.72 -27.96 13.26
CA ALA A 11 20.81 -27.27 11.98
C ALA A 11 19.85 -27.97 11.00
N ALA A 12 18.59 -27.53 10.99
CA ALA A 12 17.63 -27.87 9.96
C ALA A 12 17.18 -26.57 9.30
N ALA A 13 17.74 -26.32 8.12
CA ALA A 13 17.08 -25.68 7.00
C ALA A 13 15.95 -24.71 7.36
N PHE A 14 16.29 -23.53 7.89
CA PHE A 14 15.47 -22.34 7.69
C PHE A 14 15.64 -21.86 6.24
N CYS A 15 15.35 -22.73 5.27
CA CYS A 15 14.82 -22.27 4.00
C CYS A 15 13.37 -21.84 4.29
N ILE A 16 13.21 -20.68 4.95
CA ILE A 16 11.99 -19.92 4.72
C ILE A 16 12.11 -19.53 3.25
N VAL A 17 11.55 -20.36 2.39
CA VAL A 17 11.19 -19.94 1.05
C VAL A 17 10.18 -18.84 1.31
N GLN A 18 10.66 -17.60 1.37
CA GLN A 18 9.80 -16.44 1.34
C GLN A 18 9.19 -16.45 -0.05
N ASN A 19 8.10 -17.18 -0.21
CA ASN A 19 7.19 -17.03 -1.32
C ASN A 19 6.48 -15.70 -1.11
N GLN A 20 7.25 -14.60 -1.23
CA GLN A 20 6.67 -13.29 -1.42
C GLN A 20 6.02 -13.39 -2.79
N ALA A 21 4.72 -13.67 -2.81
CA ALA A 21 3.92 -13.41 -3.98
C ALA A 21 4.10 -11.92 -4.27
N LYS A 22 4.94 -11.61 -5.26
CA LYS A 22 5.23 -10.24 -5.68
C LYS A 22 4.25 -9.88 -6.77
N ILE A 23 3.93 -8.59 -6.86
CA ILE A 23 3.26 -8.06 -8.04
C ILE A 23 4.05 -8.37 -9.30
N THR A 24 3.36 -8.42 -10.43
CA THR A 24 4.01 -8.66 -11.72
C THR A 24 4.98 -7.54 -12.06
N ALA A 25 5.98 -7.83 -12.89
CA ALA A 25 6.91 -6.81 -13.38
C ALA A 25 6.18 -5.66 -14.12
N GLU A 26 5.07 -5.98 -14.79
CA GLU A 26 4.21 -5.00 -15.43
C GLU A 26 3.53 -4.07 -14.42
N GLN A 27 2.92 -4.62 -13.37
CA GLN A 27 2.32 -3.83 -12.29
C GLN A 27 3.36 -2.90 -11.65
N GLN A 28 4.58 -3.40 -11.42
CA GLN A 28 5.65 -2.60 -10.82
C GLN A 28 6.10 -1.48 -11.76
N LYS A 29 6.20 -1.76 -13.07
CA LYS A 29 6.52 -0.76 -14.08
C LYS A 29 5.43 0.31 -14.16
N THR A 30 4.16 -0.07 -14.16
CA THR A 30 3.03 0.86 -14.14
C THR A 30 3.07 1.73 -12.90
N PHE A 31 3.28 1.15 -11.71
CA PHE A 31 3.38 1.91 -10.47
C PHE A 31 4.49 2.96 -10.52
N LYS A 32 5.70 2.55 -10.93
CA LYS A 32 6.85 3.47 -11.08
C LYS A 32 6.53 4.59 -12.06
N GLN A 33 5.98 4.27 -13.23
CA GLN A 33 5.62 5.28 -14.23
C GLN A 33 4.59 6.28 -13.68
N ARG A 34 3.50 5.82 -13.06
CA ARG A 34 2.46 6.71 -12.50
C ARG A 34 3.00 7.55 -11.34
N SER A 35 3.89 6.98 -10.53
CA SER A 35 4.58 7.70 -9.47
C SER A 35 5.44 8.84 -10.04
N GLU A 36 6.25 8.59 -11.07
CA GLU A 36 7.07 9.66 -11.69
C GLU A 36 6.22 10.76 -12.34
N GLU A 37 5.13 10.38 -13.02
CA GLU A 37 4.17 11.34 -13.57
C GLU A 37 3.59 12.24 -12.46
N CYS A 38 3.18 11.65 -11.33
CA CYS A 38 2.64 12.39 -10.20
C CYS A 38 3.69 13.24 -9.47
N LYS A 39 4.94 12.78 -9.36
CA LYS A 39 6.03 13.60 -8.82
C LYS A 39 6.22 14.86 -9.66
N THR A 40 6.23 14.70 -10.98
CA THR A 40 6.38 15.81 -11.92
C THR A 40 5.21 16.80 -11.82
N GLU A 41 3.98 16.30 -11.77
CA GLU A 41 2.77 17.11 -11.71
C GLU A 41 2.65 17.90 -10.40
N THR A 42 2.92 17.24 -9.27
CA THR A 42 2.68 17.80 -7.93
C THR A 42 3.89 18.52 -7.35
N LYS A 43 5.07 18.30 -7.94
CA LYS A 43 6.36 18.81 -7.46
C LYS A 43 6.64 18.45 -6.00
N VAL A 44 6.09 17.33 -5.54
CA VAL A 44 6.31 16.81 -4.19
C VAL A 44 7.80 16.64 -3.91
N ASP A 45 8.23 17.03 -2.71
CA ASP A 45 9.58 16.73 -2.26
C ASP A 45 9.78 15.20 -2.15
N PRO A 46 10.73 14.61 -2.89
CA PRO A 46 11.02 13.18 -2.82
C PRO A 46 11.29 12.68 -1.39
N GLN A 47 11.82 13.53 -0.51
CA GLN A 47 12.09 13.16 0.88
C GLN A 47 10.81 12.80 1.63
N LEU A 48 9.70 13.48 1.32
CA LEU A 48 8.39 13.21 1.94
C LEU A 48 7.87 11.82 1.58
N ILE A 49 8.10 11.38 0.33
CA ILE A 49 7.76 10.02 -0.11
C ILE A 49 8.60 8.99 0.64
N GLU A 50 9.91 9.25 0.80
CA GLU A 50 10.80 8.35 1.54
C GLU A 50 10.44 8.26 3.02
N ASN A 51 10.04 9.35 3.64
CA ASN A 51 9.57 9.38 5.03
C ASN A 51 8.33 8.49 5.21
N VAL A 52 7.35 8.58 4.30
CA VAL A 52 6.16 7.70 4.33
C VAL A 52 6.51 6.23 4.13
N LYS A 53 7.46 5.89 3.25
CA LYS A 53 7.95 4.51 3.09
C LYS A 53 8.52 3.96 4.40
N LYS A 54 9.26 4.79 5.13
CA LYS A 54 9.80 4.47 6.47
C LYS A 54 8.73 4.41 7.57
N GLY A 55 7.50 4.83 7.27
CA GLY A 55 6.39 4.85 8.22
C GLY A 55 6.29 6.14 9.04
N GLU A 56 7.05 7.18 8.66
CA GLU A 56 6.94 8.50 9.28
C GLU A 56 5.67 9.20 8.82
N ALA A 57 5.09 10.02 9.71
CA ALA A 57 3.90 10.79 9.39
C ALA A 57 4.27 12.00 8.53
N VAL A 58 3.54 12.20 7.43
CA VAL A 58 3.71 13.33 6.51
C VAL A 58 2.33 13.93 6.20
N SER A 59 2.22 15.26 6.22
CA SER A 59 0.94 15.95 6.03
C SER A 59 1.03 17.27 5.25
N SER A 60 2.06 17.46 4.42
CA SER A 60 2.19 18.64 3.57
C SER A 60 1.27 18.56 2.33
N ASP A 61 0.90 19.71 1.78
CA ASP A 61 -0.10 19.79 0.70
C ASP A 61 0.39 19.19 -0.63
N ASP A 62 1.69 19.29 -0.91
CA ASP A 62 2.34 18.67 -2.06
C ASP A 62 2.31 17.13 -1.97
N PHE A 63 2.55 16.57 -0.79
CA PHE A 63 2.46 15.15 -0.54
C PHE A 63 1.01 14.64 -0.60
N LYS A 64 0.05 15.41 -0.07
CA LYS A 64 -1.38 15.10 -0.22
C LYS A 64 -1.76 15.02 -1.70
N ALA A 65 -1.37 16.02 -2.49
CA ALA A 65 -1.60 16.05 -3.92
C ALA A 65 -0.97 14.84 -4.62
N TYR A 66 0.26 14.49 -4.26
CA TYR A 66 0.95 13.31 -4.80
C TYR A 66 0.20 12.00 -4.50
N ALA A 67 -0.21 11.78 -3.25
CA ALA A 67 -0.92 10.56 -2.85
C ALA A 67 -2.26 10.41 -3.59
N ILE A 68 -3.00 11.51 -3.72
CA ILE A 68 -4.27 11.54 -4.46
C ILE A 68 -4.01 11.29 -5.96
N CYS A 69 -3.03 11.98 -6.56
CA CYS A 69 -2.66 11.78 -7.96
C CYS A 69 -2.32 10.32 -8.25
N LEU A 70 -1.46 9.71 -7.44
CA LEU A 70 -0.97 8.36 -7.66
C LEU A 70 -2.12 7.34 -7.62
N THR A 71 -2.94 7.41 -6.57
CA THR A 71 -4.08 6.49 -6.41
C THR A 71 -5.16 6.68 -7.47
N LYS A 72 -5.38 7.92 -7.94
CA LYS A 72 -6.24 8.20 -9.10
C LYS A 72 -5.68 7.62 -10.40
N ARG A 73 -4.39 7.81 -10.69
CA ARG A 73 -3.74 7.27 -11.91
C ARG A 73 -3.68 5.74 -11.93
N LEU A 74 -3.59 5.11 -10.76
CA LEU A 74 -3.71 3.66 -10.59
C LEU A 74 -5.16 3.16 -10.63
N GLN A 75 -6.13 4.08 -10.72
CA GLN A 75 -7.57 3.82 -10.70
C GLN A 75 -8.05 3.14 -9.40
N LEU A 76 -7.34 3.35 -8.30
CA LEU A 76 -7.69 2.86 -6.95
C LEU A 76 -8.68 3.78 -6.26
N LEU A 77 -8.68 5.06 -6.64
CA LEU A 77 -9.66 6.05 -6.24
C LEU A 77 -10.27 6.68 -7.48
N ASN A 78 -11.59 6.85 -7.50
CA ASN A 78 -12.29 7.60 -8.55
C ASN A 78 -12.29 9.12 -8.25
N ASP A 79 -12.91 9.91 -9.13
CA ASP A 79 -12.97 11.38 -8.97
C ASP A 79 -13.81 11.83 -7.77
N ALA A 80 -14.78 11.03 -7.34
CA ALA A 80 -15.54 11.25 -6.11
C ALA A 80 -14.73 10.87 -4.85
N GLY A 81 -13.56 10.25 -5.02
CA GLY A 81 -12.73 9.77 -3.93
C GLY A 81 -13.15 8.41 -3.37
N ASP A 82 -14.01 7.67 -4.06
CA ASP A 82 -14.38 6.31 -3.65
C ASP A 82 -13.37 5.28 -4.14
N VAL A 83 -13.14 4.28 -3.29
CA VAL A 83 -12.22 3.17 -3.52
C VAL A 83 -12.79 2.27 -4.60
N ASN A 84 -12.00 2.01 -5.64
CA ASN A 84 -12.33 1.02 -6.66
C ASN A 84 -11.92 -0.38 -6.16
N MET A 85 -12.85 -1.06 -5.50
CA MET A 85 -12.63 -2.39 -4.90
C MET A 85 -12.15 -3.42 -5.93
N GLU A 86 -12.78 -3.45 -7.10
CA GLU A 86 -12.44 -4.39 -8.17
C GLU A 86 -10.97 -4.19 -8.60
N LYS A 87 -10.59 -2.93 -8.88
CA LYS A 87 -9.24 -2.61 -9.31
C LYS A 87 -8.20 -2.91 -8.23
N ALA A 88 -8.49 -2.57 -6.97
CA ALA A 88 -7.58 -2.80 -5.87
C ALA A 88 -7.36 -4.30 -5.63
N LEU A 89 -8.42 -5.11 -5.64
CA LEU A 89 -8.33 -6.57 -5.50
C LEU A 89 -7.63 -7.24 -6.69
N SER A 90 -7.68 -6.63 -7.89
CA SER A 90 -6.96 -7.14 -9.06
C SER A 90 -5.44 -6.91 -8.99
N LEU A 91 -4.96 -6.06 -8.08
CA LEU A 91 -3.52 -5.81 -7.88
C LEU A 91 -2.89 -6.77 -6.88
N LEU A 92 -3.71 -7.56 -6.17
CA LEU A 92 -3.21 -8.54 -5.21
C LEU A 92 -2.39 -9.62 -5.93
N PRO A 93 -1.21 -9.96 -5.41
CA PRO A 93 -0.45 -11.12 -5.84
C PRO A 93 -1.27 -12.43 -5.78
N ALA A 94 -0.87 -13.41 -6.59
CA ALA A 94 -1.51 -14.72 -6.57
C ALA A 94 -1.32 -15.40 -5.19
N GLY A 95 -2.42 -15.94 -4.64
CA GLY A 95 -2.41 -16.60 -3.33
C GLY A 95 -2.77 -15.70 -2.15
N GLU A 96 -2.91 -14.39 -2.35
CA GLU A 96 -3.39 -13.48 -1.31
C GLU A 96 -4.88 -13.69 -0.99
N ASP A 97 -5.24 -13.47 0.29
CA ASP A 97 -6.62 -13.56 0.76
C ASP A 97 -7.42 -12.33 0.31
N LYS A 98 -8.17 -12.52 -0.78
CA LYS A 98 -9.05 -11.48 -1.34
C LYS A 98 -10.11 -11.01 -0.36
N ALA A 99 -10.63 -11.88 0.52
CA ALA A 99 -11.67 -11.49 1.46
C ALA A 99 -11.09 -10.61 2.59
N ALA A 100 -9.91 -10.97 3.10
CA ALA A 100 -9.18 -10.12 4.04
C ALA A 100 -8.84 -8.75 3.43
N ALA A 101 -8.31 -8.74 2.21
CA ALA A 101 -7.99 -7.51 1.49
C ALA A 101 -9.22 -6.64 1.22
N GLN A 102 -10.35 -7.24 0.83
CA GLN A 102 -11.61 -6.51 0.63
C GLN A 102 -12.05 -5.85 1.93
N LYS A 103 -12.02 -6.57 3.06
CA LYS A 103 -12.38 -6.01 4.37
C LYS A 103 -11.46 -4.84 4.77
N SER A 104 -10.17 -4.92 4.44
CA SER A 104 -9.23 -3.81 4.66
C SER A 104 -9.57 -2.60 3.78
N LEU A 105 -9.86 -2.81 2.50
CA LEU A 105 -10.26 -1.74 1.58
C LEU A 105 -11.60 -1.09 1.98
N GLU A 106 -12.56 -1.87 2.48
CA GLU A 106 -13.83 -1.36 3.03
C GLU A 106 -13.58 -0.42 4.21
N LYS A 107 -12.62 -0.73 5.10
CA LYS A 107 -12.21 0.21 6.16
C LYS A 107 -11.67 1.50 5.58
N CYS A 108 -10.86 1.43 4.51
CA CYS A 108 -10.38 2.62 3.82
C CYS A 108 -11.54 3.43 3.23
N GLN A 109 -12.47 2.78 2.50
CA GLN A 109 -13.65 3.44 1.93
C GLN A 109 -14.49 4.17 2.99
N ASN A 110 -14.60 3.62 4.20
CA ASN A 110 -15.38 4.23 5.27
C ASN A 110 -14.72 5.45 5.92
N ILE A 111 -13.48 5.79 5.56
CA ILE A 111 -12.87 7.04 5.99
C ILE A 111 -13.59 8.20 5.31
N LYS A 112 -14.14 9.12 6.12
CA LYS A 112 -14.79 10.34 5.65
C LYS A 112 -14.58 11.45 6.68
N VAL A 113 -14.17 12.62 6.18
CA VAL A 113 -14.03 13.87 6.93
C VAL A 113 -14.68 15.01 6.16
N ASP A 114 -14.88 16.16 6.79
CA ASP A 114 -15.68 17.27 6.23
C ASP A 114 -15.18 17.77 4.87
N GLU A 115 -13.86 17.75 4.65
CA GLU A 115 -13.26 18.15 3.38
C GLU A 115 -13.01 16.95 2.45
N LEU A 116 -13.52 17.02 1.23
CA LEU A 116 -13.39 15.96 0.23
C LEU A 116 -11.92 15.64 -0.10
N ASN A 117 -11.05 16.65 -0.22
CA ASN A 117 -9.63 16.44 -0.49
C ASN A 117 -8.93 15.71 0.67
N ASN A 118 -9.26 16.06 1.92
CA ASN A 118 -8.72 15.34 3.08
C ASN A 118 -9.26 13.91 3.14
N THR A 119 -10.54 13.69 2.79
CA THR A 119 -11.09 12.33 2.65
C THR A 119 -10.31 11.52 1.61
N LYS A 120 -10.11 12.07 0.41
CA LYS A 120 -9.31 11.44 -0.65
C LYS A 120 -7.91 11.11 -0.18
N PHE A 121 -7.22 12.06 0.44
CA PHE A 121 -5.88 11.86 0.97
C PHE A 121 -5.81 10.73 2.00
N LEU A 122 -6.68 10.74 3.00
CA LEU A 122 -6.69 9.71 4.04
C LEU A 122 -7.02 8.32 3.47
N ARG A 123 -7.93 8.24 2.49
CA ARG A 123 -8.20 7.02 1.74
C ARG A 123 -6.96 6.56 0.97
N SER A 124 -6.27 7.46 0.27
CA SER A 124 -5.02 7.16 -0.45
C SER A 124 -3.94 6.60 0.48
N LEU A 125 -3.78 7.19 1.67
CA LEU A 125 -2.83 6.70 2.67
C LEU A 125 -3.22 5.35 3.25
N CYS A 126 -4.51 5.12 3.51
CA CYS A 126 -5.00 3.84 3.98
C CYS A 126 -4.70 2.74 2.95
N ILE A 127 -5.06 2.95 1.68
CA ILE A 127 -4.75 2.02 0.59
C ILE A 127 -3.24 1.77 0.50
N TYR A 128 -2.42 2.82 0.53
CA TYR A 128 -0.97 2.65 0.49
C TYR A 128 -0.44 1.77 1.64
N LYS A 129 -0.98 1.93 2.85
CA LYS A 129 -0.59 1.14 4.03
C LYS A 129 -1.01 -0.32 3.92
N GLU A 130 -2.24 -0.59 3.47
CA GLU A 130 -2.75 -1.96 3.29
C GLU A 130 -2.00 -2.70 2.18
N PHE A 131 -1.54 -1.98 1.16
CA PHE A 131 -0.78 -2.52 0.03
C PHE A 131 0.73 -2.32 0.20
N LYS A 132 1.21 -1.97 1.40
CA LYS A 132 2.63 -1.75 1.68
C LYS A 132 3.40 -3.06 1.48
N GLY A 133 4.21 -3.15 0.42
CA GLY A 133 4.93 -4.36 0.02
C GLY A 133 4.40 -5.00 -1.28
N ILE A 134 3.20 -4.61 -1.71
CA ILE A 134 2.64 -4.87 -3.04
C ILE A 134 3.04 -3.72 -3.98
N LEU A 135 2.96 -2.47 -3.51
CA LEU A 135 3.33 -1.24 -4.23
C LEU A 135 4.72 -0.71 -3.87
#